data_AF-A0A7L0KMK8-F1
#
_entry.id   AF-A0A7L0KMK8-F1
#
_cell.length_a   1.000
_cell.length_b   1.000
_cell.length_c   1.000
_cell.angle_alpha   90.00
_cell.angle_beta   90.00
_cell.angle_gamma   90.00
#
_symmetry.space_group_name_H-M   'P 1'
#
loop_
_entity.id
_entity.type
_entity.pdbx_description
1 polymer ?
#
loop_
_entity_poly.entity_id
_entity_poly.type
_entity_poly.pdbx_seq_one_letter_code
_entity_poly.pdbx_strand_id
1 'polypeptide(L)'
;WELNPKYCAQVRQTPPYDRGHRLLDLIDMTVLDFLMGNMDRHHYETFEKFGNDTFLLHLDNGRGFGTHSHDEMSILAPLQQCCSIKKSTYLRLQLLATEPYRLSELLREALAADRLAPVLAEPHLRALDRRLGKVLAVVGRCL
;
A
#
# COMPACT_ATOMS: atom_id res chain seq x y z
N TRP A 1 7.01 -5.92 -15.79
CA TRP A 1 6.05 -6.54 -14.87
C TRP A 1 4.67 -6.70 -15.51
N GLU A 2 4.20 -5.77 -16.34
CA GLU A 2 2.89 -5.84 -17.03
C GLU A 2 2.72 -7.05 -17.96
N LEU A 3 3.76 -7.36 -18.74
CA LEU A 3 3.71 -8.45 -19.75
C LEU A 3 4.13 -9.82 -19.20
N ASN A 4 4.73 -9.87 -18.01
CA ASN A 4 5.31 -11.10 -17.46
C ASN A 4 4.64 -11.45 -16.12
N PRO A 5 3.74 -12.45 -16.08
CA PRO A 5 3.06 -12.85 -14.85
C PRO A 5 3.99 -13.47 -13.81
N LYS A 6 5.21 -13.90 -14.20
CA LYS A 6 6.23 -14.46 -13.31
C LYS A 6 7.32 -13.45 -12.95
N TYR A 7 7.12 -12.16 -13.20
CA TYR A 7 8.16 -11.15 -12.99
C TYR A 7 8.67 -11.12 -11.54
N CYS A 8 7.79 -11.28 -10.54
CA CYS A 8 8.24 -11.33 -9.14
C CYS A 8 9.16 -12.53 -8.81
N ALA A 9 9.09 -13.65 -9.55
CA ALA A 9 10.00 -14.77 -9.33
C ALA A 9 11.46 -14.38 -9.59
N GLN A 10 11.69 -13.52 -10.59
CA GLN A 10 13.00 -12.93 -10.85
C GLN A 10 13.37 -11.90 -9.77
N VAL A 11 12.43 -11.02 -9.38
CA VAL A 11 12.67 -10.01 -8.34
C VAL A 11 13.14 -10.66 -7.03
N ARG A 12 12.51 -11.76 -6.62
CA ARG A 12 12.88 -12.54 -5.42
C ARG A 12 14.31 -13.10 -5.44
N GLN A 13 14.98 -13.12 -6.58
CA GLN A 13 16.36 -13.59 -6.73
C GLN A 13 17.35 -12.42 -6.94
N THR A 14 16.85 -11.19 -7.02
CA THR A 14 17.64 -10.00 -7.33
C THR A 14 17.92 -9.22 -6.05
N PRO A 15 19.20 -8.95 -5.71
CA PRO A 15 19.53 -8.03 -4.63
C PRO A 15 18.93 -6.63 -4.84
N PRO A 16 18.42 -5.95 -3.81
CA PRO A 16 18.40 -6.34 -2.39
C PRO A 16 17.14 -7.13 -1.96
N TYR A 17 16.29 -7.57 -2.89
CA TYR A 17 14.99 -8.21 -2.60
C TYR A 17 15.08 -9.70 -2.30
N ASP A 18 16.24 -10.31 -2.54
CA ASP A 18 16.54 -11.73 -2.28
C ASP A 18 16.78 -12.05 -0.80
N ARG A 19 16.90 -11.02 0.05
CA ARG A 19 17.26 -11.15 1.46
C ARG A 19 16.44 -10.24 2.36
N GLY A 20 16.38 -10.62 3.64
CA GLY A 20 15.76 -9.82 4.69
C GLY A 20 14.27 -9.56 4.45
N HIS A 21 13.81 -8.38 4.87
CA HIS A 21 12.41 -7.98 4.78
C HIS A 21 12.13 -6.99 3.64
N ARG A 22 13.12 -6.69 2.79
CA ARG A 22 13.04 -5.64 1.78
C ARG A 22 11.88 -5.81 0.81
N LEU A 23 11.65 -7.03 0.31
CA LEU A 23 10.51 -7.31 -0.57
C LEU A 23 9.18 -7.08 0.16
N LEU A 24 9.08 -7.47 1.44
CA LEU A 24 7.88 -7.28 2.23
C LEU A 24 7.62 -5.79 2.52
N ASP A 25 8.67 -4.97 2.69
CA ASP A 25 8.50 -3.51 2.81
C ASP A 25 7.98 -2.89 1.52
N LEU A 26 8.48 -3.36 0.37
CA LEU A 26 7.97 -2.94 -0.95
C LEU A 26 6.49 -3.28 -1.10
N ILE A 27 6.05 -4.44 -0.59
CA ILE A 27 4.62 -4.80 -0.57
C ILE A 27 3.81 -3.89 0.36
N ASP A 28 4.30 -3.58 1.56
CA ASP A 28 3.62 -2.65 2.46
C ASP A 28 3.44 -1.26 1.79
N MET A 29 4.50 -0.75 1.15
CA MET A 29 4.46 0.51 0.41
C MET A 29 3.48 0.45 -0.78
N THR A 30 3.45 -0.68 -1.50
CA THR A 30 2.50 -0.92 -2.59
C THR A 30 1.04 -0.84 -2.11
N VAL A 31 0.75 -1.40 -0.93
CA VAL A 31 -0.59 -1.33 -0.34
C VAL A 31 -0.95 0.12 -0.01
N LEU A 32 -0.03 0.87 0.58
CA LEU A 32 -0.22 2.29 0.87
C LEU A 32 -0.50 3.10 -0.41
N ASP A 33 0.33 2.92 -1.44
CA ASP A 33 0.18 3.60 -2.72
C ASP A 33 -1.15 3.26 -3.39
N PHE A 34 -1.61 2.00 -3.35
CA PHE A 34 -2.91 1.62 -3.89
C PHE A 34 -4.08 2.25 -3.14
N LEU A 35 -4.03 2.28 -1.79
CA LEU A 35 -5.08 2.90 -0.98
C LEU A 35 -5.24 4.38 -1.34
N MET A 36 -4.14 5.10 -1.57
CA MET A 36 -4.17 6.50 -1.98
C MET A 36 -4.43 6.68 -3.47
N GLY A 37 -4.12 5.68 -4.31
CA GLY A 37 -4.15 5.77 -5.76
C GLY A 37 -2.91 6.47 -6.35
N ASN A 38 -1.76 6.35 -5.70
CA ASN A 38 -0.50 6.93 -6.16
C ASN A 38 0.21 5.96 -7.12
N MET A 39 0.27 6.30 -8.40
CA MET A 39 0.97 5.50 -9.42
C MET A 39 2.43 5.91 -9.64
N ASP A 40 2.89 6.99 -9.02
CA ASP A 40 4.18 7.63 -9.36
C ASP A 40 5.33 7.16 -8.44
N ARG A 41 5.19 5.98 -7.84
CA ARG A 41 6.25 5.36 -7.03
C ARG A 41 7.32 4.74 -7.93
N HIS A 42 8.19 5.57 -8.48
CA HIS A 42 9.30 5.13 -9.32
C HIS A 42 10.60 4.91 -8.53
N HIS A 43 10.73 5.51 -7.34
CA HIS A 43 11.86 5.34 -6.42
C HIS A 43 11.37 5.21 -4.98
N TYR A 44 12.24 4.69 -4.12
CA TYR A 44 12.09 4.74 -2.68
C TYR A 44 13.46 5.02 -2.05
N GLU A 45 13.46 5.63 -0.87
CA GLU A 45 14.68 5.97 -0.15
C GLU A 45 14.86 5.10 1.09
N THR A 46 16.11 4.96 1.54
CA THR A 46 16.48 4.25 2.76
C THR A 46 17.55 5.02 3.50
N PHE A 47 17.67 4.83 4.82
CA PHE A 47 18.77 5.39 5.57
C PHE A 47 20.04 4.56 5.40
N GLU A 48 21.04 5.13 4.71
CA GLU A 48 22.33 4.47 4.43
C GLU A 48 22.98 3.88 5.70
N LYS A 49 22.92 4.61 6.82
CA LYS A 49 23.48 4.20 8.11
C LYS A 49 23.01 2.82 8.59
N PHE A 50 21.82 2.39 8.19
CA PHE A 50 21.22 1.12 8.60
C PHE A 50 21.37 0.01 7.55
N GLY A 51 22.01 0.28 6.40
CA GLY A 51 22.22 -0.69 5.35
C GLY A 51 20.91 -1.21 4.74
N ASN A 52 20.87 -2.51 4.41
CA ASN A 52 19.70 -3.09 3.72
C ASN A 52 18.55 -3.48 4.67
N ASP A 53 18.83 -3.73 5.94
CA ASP A 53 17.86 -4.13 6.96
C ASP A 53 17.27 -2.90 7.67
N THR A 54 16.60 -2.07 6.87
CA THR A 54 15.91 -0.84 7.30
C THR A 54 14.57 -0.71 6.58
N PHE A 55 13.68 0.11 7.13
CA PHE A 55 12.42 0.47 6.49
C PHE A 55 12.62 1.41 5.29
N LEU A 56 11.62 1.46 4.42
CA LEU A 56 11.55 2.38 3.28
C LEU A 56 10.96 3.73 3.71
N LEU A 57 11.52 4.82 3.22
CA LEU A 57 10.96 6.15 3.40
C LEU A 57 9.84 6.38 2.37
N HIS A 58 8.62 6.59 2.86
CA HIS A 58 7.43 6.84 2.03
C HIS A 58 7.30 8.34 1.72
N LEU A 59 8.17 8.87 0.87
CA LEU A 59 8.22 10.29 0.49
C LEU A 59 7.32 10.59 -0.72
N ASP A 60 7.16 11.86 -1.09
CA ASP A 60 6.58 12.31 -2.36
C ASP A 60 5.17 11.75 -2.70
N ASN A 61 4.28 11.74 -1.71
CA ASN A 61 2.91 11.21 -1.86
C ASN A 61 1.92 12.18 -2.52
N GLY A 62 2.39 13.29 -3.09
CA GLY A 62 1.55 14.39 -3.61
C GLY A 62 0.66 14.02 -4.79
N ARG A 63 0.93 12.88 -5.46
CA ARG A 63 0.09 12.35 -6.54
C ARG A 63 -0.94 11.31 -6.07
N GLY A 64 -1.03 11.06 -4.76
CA GLY A 64 -2.14 10.33 -4.16
C GLY A 64 -3.43 11.15 -4.15
N PHE A 65 -4.56 10.49 -3.95
CA PHE A 65 -5.89 11.10 -3.81
C PHE A 65 -6.32 12.03 -4.95
N GLY A 66 -5.81 11.83 -6.18
CA GLY A 66 -6.26 12.58 -7.37
C GLY A 66 -7.63 12.12 -7.92
N THR A 67 -7.97 10.84 -7.75
CA THR A 67 -9.20 10.24 -8.28
C THR A 67 -9.85 9.32 -7.24
N HIS A 68 -11.11 9.56 -6.87
CA HIS A 68 -11.86 8.71 -5.93
C HIS A 68 -12.75 7.66 -6.63
N SER A 69 -13.08 7.87 -7.91
CA SER A 69 -14.03 7.05 -8.69
C SER A 69 -13.36 5.89 -9.44
N HIS A 70 -12.03 5.88 -9.50
CA HIS A 70 -11.22 4.83 -10.13
C HIS A 70 -10.28 4.21 -9.09
N ASP A 71 -10.07 2.90 -9.19
CA ASP A 71 -9.10 2.19 -8.37
C ASP A 71 -8.09 1.52 -9.30
N GLU A 72 -6.87 2.03 -9.30
CA GLU A 72 -5.83 1.58 -10.22
C GLU A 72 -5.24 0.25 -9.76
N MET A 73 -5.79 -0.85 -10.29
CA MET A 73 -5.41 -2.21 -9.89
C MET A 73 -3.97 -2.55 -10.22
N SER A 74 -3.36 -1.88 -11.21
CA SER A 74 -1.97 -2.13 -11.59
C SER A 74 -0.98 -1.75 -10.48
N ILE A 75 -1.33 -0.82 -9.58
CA ILE A 75 -0.51 -0.52 -8.39
C ILE A 75 -0.35 -1.78 -7.53
N LEU A 76 -1.37 -2.64 -7.41
CA LEU A 76 -1.28 -3.89 -6.63
C LEU A 76 -0.52 -5.02 -7.32
N ALA A 77 0.05 -4.81 -8.51
CA ALA A 77 0.78 -5.85 -9.23
C ALA A 77 1.90 -6.51 -8.38
N PRO A 78 2.71 -5.78 -7.58
CA PRO A 78 3.68 -6.41 -6.67
C PRO A 78 3.02 -7.39 -5.69
N LEU A 79 1.92 -7.02 -5.04
CA LEU A 79 1.22 -7.92 -4.12
C LEU A 79 0.63 -9.14 -4.84
N GLN A 80 0.01 -8.93 -6.01
CA GLN A 80 -0.58 -10.00 -6.82
C GLN A 80 0.46 -10.99 -7.37
N GLN A 81 1.61 -10.49 -7.82
CA GLN A 81 2.65 -11.33 -8.42
C GLN A 81 3.53 -12.00 -7.35
N CYS A 82 3.80 -11.31 -6.25
CA CYS A 82 4.63 -11.83 -5.19
C CYS A 82 3.86 -12.68 -4.19
N CYS A 83 2.54 -12.51 -4.02
CA CYS A 83 1.73 -13.25 -3.05
C CYS A 83 2.41 -13.43 -1.67
N SER A 84 2.85 -12.32 -1.08
CA SER A 84 3.48 -12.29 0.24
C SER A 84 3.22 -10.95 0.90
N ILE A 85 2.94 -10.96 2.20
CA ILE A 85 2.65 -9.76 2.98
C ILE A 85 3.09 -10.01 4.43
N LYS A 86 3.47 -8.96 5.16
CA LYS A 86 3.74 -9.10 6.59
C LYS A 86 2.46 -9.46 7.34
N LYS A 87 2.54 -10.44 8.24
CA LYS A 87 1.43 -10.82 9.12
C LYS A 87 0.89 -9.61 9.90
N SER A 88 1.79 -8.74 10.37
CA SER A 88 1.42 -7.52 11.10
C SER A 88 0.62 -6.54 10.24
N THR A 89 0.92 -6.43 8.95
CA THR A 89 0.17 -5.58 8.01
C THR A 89 -1.18 -6.21 7.73
N TYR A 90 -1.22 -7.50 7.41
CA TYR A 90 -2.46 -8.21 7.12
C TYR A 90 -3.48 -8.12 8.25
N LEU A 91 -3.08 -8.39 9.50
CA LEU A 91 -3.97 -8.30 10.66
C LEU A 91 -4.52 -6.88 10.87
N ARG A 92 -3.71 -5.84 10.63
CA ARG A 92 -4.19 -4.45 10.70
C ARG A 92 -5.17 -4.13 9.58
N LEU A 93 -4.90 -4.57 8.35
CA LEU A 93 -5.83 -4.38 7.22
C LEU A 93 -7.18 -5.07 7.47
N GLN A 94 -7.17 -6.28 8.06
CA GLN A 94 -8.40 -6.97 8.44
C GLN A 94 -9.16 -6.19 9.51
N LEU A 95 -8.49 -5.70 10.55
CA LEU A 95 -9.10 -4.89 11.60
C LEU A 95 -9.73 -3.62 11.02
N LEU A 96 -9.02 -2.92 10.13
CA LEU A 96 -9.47 -1.69 9.48
C LEU A 96 -10.68 -1.86 8.56
N ALA A 97 -11.06 -3.11 8.24
CA ALA A 97 -12.25 -3.46 7.47
C ALA A 97 -13.46 -3.81 8.34
N THR A 98 -13.35 -3.69 9.66
CA THR A 98 -14.42 -4.02 10.62
C THR A 98 -14.90 -2.79 11.37
N GLU A 99 -16.18 -2.78 11.77
CA GLU A 99 -16.68 -1.80 12.74
C GLU A 99 -16.20 -2.18 14.16
N PRO A 100 -15.81 -1.21 15.02
CA PRO A 100 -15.85 0.25 14.82
C PRO A 100 -14.57 0.86 14.20
N TYR A 101 -13.65 0.05 13.67
CA TYR A 101 -12.30 0.46 13.25
C TYR A 101 -12.19 0.79 11.76
N ARG A 102 -13.30 1.16 11.13
CA ARG A 102 -13.37 1.35 9.69
C ARG A 102 -12.37 2.43 9.23
N LEU A 103 -11.57 2.12 8.21
CA LEU A 103 -10.47 2.97 7.75
C LEU A 103 -10.91 4.41 7.43
N SER A 104 -12.03 4.58 6.73
CA SER A 104 -12.58 5.90 6.39
C SER A 104 -12.94 6.74 7.62
N GLU A 105 -13.53 6.13 8.63
CA GLU A 105 -13.93 6.80 9.87
C GLU A 105 -12.71 7.23 10.69
N LEU A 106 -11.76 6.30 10.88
CA LEU A 106 -10.52 6.59 11.60
C LEU A 106 -9.71 7.69 10.91
N LEU A 107 -9.63 7.68 9.59
CA LEU A 107 -8.90 8.73 8.87
C LEU A 107 -9.65 10.07 8.89
N ARG A 108 -10.99 10.05 8.83
CA ARG A 108 -11.80 11.27 9.00
C ARG A 108 -11.51 11.94 10.34
N GLU A 109 -11.52 11.16 11.41
CA GLU A 109 -11.24 11.65 12.76
C GLU A 109 -9.80 12.15 12.89
N ALA A 110 -8.82 11.38 12.39
CA ALA A 110 -7.41 11.76 12.45
C ALA A 110 -7.10 13.07 11.70
N LEU A 111 -7.81 13.35 10.60
CA LEU A 111 -7.63 14.56 9.80
C LEU A 111 -8.46 15.76 10.31
N ALA A 112 -9.38 15.56 11.27
CA ALA A 112 -10.31 16.61 11.71
C ALA A 112 -9.62 17.77 12.46
N ALA A 113 -8.46 17.49 13.09
CA ALA A 113 -7.70 18.50 13.82
C ALA A 113 -6.81 19.38 12.92
N ASP A 114 -6.66 19.03 11.64
CA ASP A 114 -5.87 19.82 10.71
C ASP A 114 -6.58 21.16 10.40
N ARG A 115 -5.82 22.25 10.29
CA ARG A 115 -6.37 23.57 9.97
C ARG A 115 -6.96 23.64 8.56
N LEU A 116 -6.57 22.73 7.69
CA LEU A 116 -7.08 22.57 6.33
C LEU A 116 -8.28 21.61 6.27
N ALA A 117 -8.82 21.17 7.42
CA ALA A 117 -9.99 20.30 7.44
C ALA A 117 -11.19 20.93 6.70
N PRO A 118 -11.92 20.16 5.87
CA PRO A 118 -11.66 18.76 5.53
C PRO A 118 -10.50 18.60 4.53
N VAL A 119 -9.48 17.81 4.91
CA VAL A 119 -8.29 17.55 4.07
C VAL A 119 -8.63 16.61 2.90
N LEU A 120 -9.46 15.60 3.13
CA LEU A 120 -9.95 14.68 2.11
C LEU A 120 -11.46 14.85 1.93
N ALA A 121 -11.91 14.94 0.68
CA ALA A 121 -13.32 14.95 0.37
C ALA A 121 -13.97 13.59 0.68
N GLU A 122 -15.23 13.60 1.09
CA GLU A 122 -16.00 12.41 1.48
C GLU A 122 -15.93 11.24 0.47
N PRO A 123 -15.96 11.46 -0.86
CA PRO A 123 -15.77 10.38 -1.82
C PRO A 123 -14.42 9.64 -1.71
N HIS A 124 -13.34 10.33 -1.34
CA HIS A 124 -12.03 9.71 -1.13
C HIS A 124 -12.00 8.83 0.12
N LEU A 125 -12.64 9.27 1.20
CA LEU A 125 -12.78 8.46 2.41
C LEU A 125 -13.52 7.16 2.09
N ARG A 126 -14.65 7.21 1.38
CA ARG A 126 -15.36 6.00 0.94
C ARG A 126 -14.54 5.12 -0.01
N ALA A 127 -13.72 5.73 -0.87
CA ALA A 127 -12.84 4.98 -1.76
C ALA A 127 -11.78 4.18 -1.00
N LEU A 128 -11.29 4.65 0.15
CA LEU A 128 -10.34 3.91 0.97
C LEU A 128 -10.90 2.56 1.44
N ASP A 129 -12.13 2.51 1.92
CA ASP A 129 -12.74 1.25 2.35
C ASP A 129 -12.93 0.27 1.18
N ARG A 130 -13.38 0.78 0.02
CA ARG A 130 -13.53 -0.01 -1.20
C ARG A 130 -12.18 -0.58 -1.65
N ARG A 131 -11.12 0.23 -1.61
CA ARG A 131 -9.75 -0.19 -1.96
C ARG A 131 -9.22 -1.19 -0.92
N LEU A 132 -9.45 -0.97 0.36
CA LEU A 132 -9.07 -1.92 1.41
C LEU A 132 -9.70 -3.30 1.18
N GLY A 133 -10.99 -3.35 0.83
CA GLY A 133 -11.65 -4.60 0.46
C GLY A 133 -10.98 -5.31 -0.73
N LYS A 134 -10.51 -4.55 -1.73
CA LYS A 134 -9.77 -5.10 -2.88
C LYS A 134 -8.39 -5.62 -2.47
N VAL A 135 -7.67 -4.94 -1.57
CA VAL A 135 -6.40 -5.44 -1.03
C VAL A 135 -6.61 -6.77 -0.32
N LEU A 136 -7.58 -6.85 0.59
CA LEU A 136 -7.90 -8.08 1.31
C LEU A 136 -8.32 -9.21 0.37
N ALA A 137 -9.11 -8.91 -0.68
CA ALA A 137 -9.48 -9.89 -1.70
C ALA A 137 -8.29 -10.39 -2.52
N VAL A 138 -7.27 -9.56 -2.78
CA VAL A 138 -6.02 -10.00 -3.40
C VAL A 138 -5.26 -10.92 -2.46
N VAL A 139 -5.11 -10.53 -1.18
CA VAL A 139 -4.41 -11.36 -0.18
C VAL A 139 -5.08 -12.73 -0.06
N GLY A 140 -6.41 -12.80 0.08
CA GLY A 140 -7.14 -14.07 0.23
C GLY A 140 -7.18 -14.95 -1.02
N ARG A 141 -6.79 -14.44 -2.20
CA ARG A 141 -6.56 -15.29 -3.39
C ARG A 141 -5.14 -15.84 -3.46
N CYS A 142 -4.20 -15.21 -2.78
CA CYS A 142 -2.77 -15.51 -2.81
C CYS A 142 -2.34 -16.45 -1.67
N LEU A 143 -2.92 -16.30 -0.48
CA LEU A 143 -2.51 -16.92 0.78
C LEU A 143 -3.70 -17.60 1.47
#